data_AF-A0A7M3W406-F1
#
_entry.id   AF-A0A7M3W406-F1
#
_cell.length_a   1.000
_cell.length_b   1.000
_cell.length_c   1.000
_cell.angle_alpha   90.00
_cell.angle_beta   90.00
_cell.angle_gamma   90.00
#
_symmetry.space_group_name_H-M   'P 1'
#
loop_
_entity.id
_entity.type
_entity.pdbx_description
1 polymer ?
#
loop_
_entity_poly.entity_id
_entity_poly.type
_entity_poly.pdbx_seq_one_letter_code
_entity_poly.pdbx_strand_id
1 'polypeptide(L)'
;ARIAPQRVGGVTVENTTLHNVGEVKRLGINIGDKVLIVRRGDVIPKIEQALGPASSSDLDGRFHASGEPFTGQLPVHAPIPAPSACPACDGQVELEGAFLKCVNLFCVAR
;
A
#
# COMPACT_ATOMS: atom_id res chain seq x y z
N ALA A 1 0.09 -0.93 -1.44
CA ALA A 1 -0.17 0.45 -1.00
C ALA A 1 0.36 1.42 -2.05
N ARG A 2 -0.47 2.38 -2.47
CA ARG A 2 -0.02 3.58 -3.16
C ARG A 2 0.36 4.60 -2.09
N ILE A 3 1.50 5.25 -2.22
CA ILE A 3 2.01 6.25 -1.27
C ILE A 3 2.32 7.54 -2.02
N ALA A 4 2.37 8.66 -1.29
CA ALA A 4 2.95 9.87 -1.85
C ALA A 4 4.44 9.63 -2.19
N PRO A 5 4.98 10.22 -3.27
CA PRO A 5 6.33 9.95 -3.72
C PRO A 5 7.36 10.19 -2.60
N GLN A 6 8.24 9.21 -2.39
CA GLN A 6 9.29 9.29 -1.38
C GLN A 6 10.61 8.74 -1.91
N ARG A 7 11.69 9.50 -1.76
CA ARG A 7 13.03 9.03 -2.13
C ARG A 7 13.57 8.09 -1.05
N VAL A 8 13.98 6.89 -1.45
CA VAL A 8 14.53 5.83 -0.58
C VAL A 8 15.68 5.15 -1.31
N GLY A 9 16.92 5.25 -0.79
CA GLY A 9 18.08 4.58 -1.39
C GLY A 9 18.30 4.92 -2.87
N GLY A 10 18.23 6.21 -3.22
CA GLY A 10 18.49 6.72 -4.57
C GLY A 10 17.31 6.73 -5.53
N VAL A 11 16.24 5.95 -5.29
CA VAL A 11 15.05 5.87 -6.15
C VAL A 11 13.83 6.50 -5.50
N THR A 12 12.85 6.92 -6.31
CA THR A 12 11.54 7.39 -5.83
C THR A 12 10.57 6.22 -5.75
N VAL A 13 9.96 6.02 -4.58
CA VAL A 13 8.97 4.98 -4.31
C VAL A 13 7.59 5.61 -4.24
N GLU A 14 6.65 5.05 -5.00
CA GLU A 14 5.23 5.45 -5.01
C GLU A 14 4.29 4.26 -4.75
N ASN A 15 4.85 3.04 -4.80
CA ASN A 15 4.14 1.80 -4.53
C ASN A 15 4.98 0.90 -3.64
N THR A 16 4.35 0.30 -2.65
CA THR A 16 4.97 -0.67 -1.74
C THR A 16 3.95 -1.73 -1.32
N THR A 17 4.42 -2.93 -0.98
CA THR A 17 3.56 -4.03 -0.57
C THR A 17 3.11 -3.90 0.88
N LEU A 18 1.88 -4.31 1.17
CA LEU A 18 1.38 -4.55 2.53
C LEU A 18 1.42 -6.04 2.89
N HIS A 19 2.05 -6.86 2.03
CA HIS A 19 2.17 -8.31 2.13
C HIS A 19 0.85 -9.08 2.11
N ASN A 20 -0.01 -8.92 3.11
CA ASN A 20 -1.30 -9.61 3.22
C ASN A 20 -2.22 -8.91 4.26
N VAL A 21 -3.45 -9.42 4.40
CA VAL A 21 -4.45 -8.89 5.33
C VAL A 21 -3.98 -8.97 6.80
N GLY A 22 -3.24 -10.02 7.16
CA GLY A 22 -2.70 -10.19 8.51
C GLY A 22 -1.67 -9.10 8.85
N GLU A 23 -0.81 -8.76 7.91
CA GLU A 23 0.21 -7.73 8.07
C GLU A 23 -0.41 -6.32 8.18
N VAL A 24 -1.46 -6.03 7.40
CA VAL A 24 -2.24 -4.79 7.56
C VAL A 24 -2.77 -4.67 8.99
N LYS A 25 -3.36 -5.75 9.53
CA LYS A 25 -3.85 -5.79 10.92
C LYS A 25 -2.72 -5.64 11.94
N ARG A 26 -1.58 -6.32 11.72
CA ARG A 26 -0.41 -6.28 12.62
C ARG A 26 0.18 -4.87 12.69
N LEU A 27 0.25 -4.17 11.56
CA LEU A 27 0.75 -2.80 11.47
C LEU A 27 -0.25 -1.77 12.05
N GLY A 28 -1.53 -2.11 12.12
CA GLY A 28 -2.59 -1.17 12.55
C GLY A 28 -2.73 0.03 11.61
N ILE A 29 -2.37 -0.15 10.33
CA ILE A 29 -2.30 0.93 9.35
C ILE A 29 -3.66 1.24 8.73
N ASN A 30 -3.95 2.53 8.58
CA ASN A 30 -5.12 3.06 7.90
C ASN A 30 -4.73 3.78 6.60
N ILE A 31 -5.73 3.96 5.72
CA ILE A 31 -5.62 4.90 4.61
C ILE A 31 -5.39 6.30 5.19
N GLY A 32 -4.45 7.06 4.63
CA GLY A 32 -4.10 8.39 5.12
C GLY A 32 -3.07 8.41 6.24
N ASP A 33 -2.56 7.27 6.68
CA ASP A 33 -1.44 7.20 7.62
C ASP A 33 -0.10 7.51 6.95
N LYS A 34 0.82 8.01 7.77
CA LYS A 34 2.25 8.02 7.51
C LYS A 34 2.84 6.67 7.82
N VAL A 35 3.87 6.31 7.06
CA VAL A 35 4.52 5.01 7.15
C VAL A 35 6.02 5.12 7.14
N LEU A 36 6.67 4.24 7.87
CA LEU A 36 8.09 3.97 7.73
C LEU A 36 8.29 2.94 6.61
N ILE A 37 9.07 3.31 5.59
CA ILE A 37 9.39 2.43 4.46
C ILE A 37 10.87 2.11 4.50
N VAL A 38 11.18 0.82 4.37
CA VAL A 38 12.54 0.33 4.31
C VAL A 38 12.76 -0.40 2.98
N ARG A 39 13.92 -0.13 2.37
CA ARG A 39 14.43 -0.85 1.21
C ARG A 39 15.69 -1.60 1.65
N ARG A 40 15.69 -2.93 1.54
CA ARG A 40 16.84 -3.77 1.91
C ARG A 40 17.60 -4.14 0.64
N GLY A 41 18.80 -3.56 0.48
CA GLY A 41 19.57 -3.68 -0.76
C GLY A 41 18.84 -3.03 -1.95
N ASP A 42 18.94 -3.65 -3.12
CA ASP A 42 18.26 -3.17 -4.34
C ASP A 42 16.81 -3.67 -4.49
N VAL A 43 16.33 -4.49 -3.54
CA VAL A 43 15.12 -5.30 -3.66
C VAL A 43 13.91 -4.62 -2.98
N ILE A 44 12.76 -4.71 -3.65
CA ILE A 44 11.39 -4.25 -3.33
C ILE A 44 11.20 -3.53 -1.97
N PRO A 45 10.72 -2.27 -1.96
CA PRO A 45 10.42 -1.55 -0.71
C PRO A 45 9.24 -2.17 0.04
N LYS A 46 9.32 -2.18 1.37
CA LYS A 46 8.24 -2.61 2.27
C LYS A 46 7.93 -1.57 3.35
N ILE A 47 6.70 -1.60 3.87
CA ILE A 47 6.31 -0.84 5.06
C ILE A 47 6.74 -1.63 6.30
N GLU A 48 7.47 -0.99 7.23
CA GLU A 48 7.84 -1.61 8.51
C GLU A 48 6.94 -1.16 9.67
N GLN A 49 6.39 0.05 9.63
CA GLN A 49 5.61 0.62 10.73
C GLN A 49 4.61 1.69 10.26
N ALA A 50 3.45 1.74 10.89
CA ALA A 50 2.52 2.88 10.83
C ALA A 50 2.94 3.96 11.84
N LEU A 51 2.98 5.21 11.40
CA LEU A 51 3.36 6.38 12.20
C LEU A 51 2.14 7.24 12.59
N GLY A 52 0.93 6.77 12.28
CA GLY A 52 -0.34 7.46 12.53
C GLY A 52 -0.74 8.44 11.42
N PRO A 53 -1.82 9.22 11.62
CA PRO A 53 -2.41 10.05 10.59
C PRO A 53 -1.42 11.07 10.01
N ALA A 54 -1.44 11.21 8.69
CA ALA A 54 -0.69 12.25 7.99
C ALA A 54 -1.39 13.61 8.10
N SER A 55 -0.59 14.67 7.96
CA SER A 55 -1.02 16.05 7.81
C SER A 55 -0.66 16.57 6.42
N SER A 56 -1.28 17.66 5.96
CA SER A 56 -1.00 18.23 4.64
C SER A 56 0.48 18.59 4.47
N SER A 57 1.14 19.06 5.54
CA SER A 57 2.56 19.39 5.51
C SER A 57 3.47 18.18 5.26
N ASP A 58 2.99 16.96 5.52
CA ASP A 58 3.76 15.75 5.22
C ASP A 58 3.83 15.47 3.70
N LEU A 59 3.05 16.16 2.87
CA LEU A 59 3.08 16.08 1.41
C LEU A 59 3.97 17.15 0.75
N ASP A 60 4.42 18.13 1.52
CA ASP A 60 5.18 19.27 1.00
C ASP A 60 6.51 18.82 0.37
N GLY A 61 6.85 19.41 -0.78
CA GLY A 61 8.13 19.17 -1.44
C GLY A 61 8.32 17.75 -1.98
N ARG A 62 7.24 16.98 -2.19
CA ARG A 62 7.31 15.66 -2.83
C ARG A 62 7.34 15.78 -4.35
N PHE A 63 8.10 14.90 -4.99
CA PHE A 63 8.29 14.88 -6.45
C PHE A 63 8.20 13.45 -6.97
N HIS A 64 7.57 13.30 -8.13
CA HIS A 64 7.52 12.05 -8.87
C HIS A 64 8.92 11.64 -9.34
N ALA A 65 9.06 10.39 -9.78
CA ALA A 65 10.30 9.92 -10.41
C ALA A 65 10.68 10.73 -11.67
N SER A 66 9.68 11.32 -12.36
CA SER A 66 9.87 12.23 -13.49
C SER A 66 10.51 13.57 -13.11
N GLY A 67 10.52 13.93 -11.83
CA GLY A 67 10.91 15.26 -11.34
C GLY A 67 9.76 16.27 -11.31
N GLU A 68 8.55 15.89 -11.72
CA GLU A 68 7.36 16.73 -11.59
C GLU A 68 6.90 16.81 -10.12
N PRO A 69 6.41 17.97 -9.65
CA PRO A 69 5.92 18.13 -8.28
C PRO A 69 4.65 17.28 -8.05
N PHE A 70 4.57 16.65 -6.88
CA PHE A 70 3.38 15.92 -6.46
C PHE A 70 2.28 16.90 -6.02
N THR A 71 1.10 16.79 -6.64
CA THR A 71 -0.05 17.67 -6.39
C THR A 71 -1.23 16.95 -5.73
N GLY A 72 -1.04 15.70 -5.31
CA GLY A 72 -2.08 14.91 -4.66
C GLY A 72 -2.43 15.43 -3.25
N GLN A 73 -3.65 15.13 -2.81
CA GLN A 73 -4.15 15.46 -1.48
C GLN A 73 -4.20 14.22 -0.60
N LEU A 74 -4.24 14.43 0.72
CA LEU A 74 -4.43 13.31 1.66
C LEU A 74 -5.82 12.69 1.48
N PRO A 75 -5.91 11.36 1.41
CA PRO A 75 -7.20 10.68 1.43
C PRO A 75 -7.86 10.79 2.81
N VAL A 76 -9.16 10.50 2.85
CA VAL A 76 -9.91 10.40 4.11
C VAL A 76 -9.32 9.28 4.96
N HIS A 77 -9.08 9.57 6.24
CA HIS A 77 -8.54 8.58 7.17
C HIS A 77 -9.57 7.48 7.45
N ALA A 78 -9.26 6.25 7.05
CA ALA A 78 -10.19 5.12 7.11
C ALA A 78 -9.45 3.78 7.21
N PRO A 79 -10.06 2.75 7.84
CA PRO A 79 -9.48 1.41 7.86
C PRO A 79 -9.37 0.83 6.45
N ILE A 80 -8.36 -0.03 6.24
CA ILE A 80 -8.17 -0.72 4.96
C ILE A 80 -9.06 -1.99 4.94
N PRO A 81 -10.12 -2.05 4.12
CA PRO A 81 -10.96 -3.23 4.06
C PRO A 81 -10.27 -4.37 3.30
N ALA A 82 -10.40 -5.59 3.80
CA ALA A 82 -10.12 -6.77 3.00
C ALA A 82 -11.26 -6.97 1.98
N PRO A 83 -10.96 -7.24 0.71
CA PRO A 83 -12.01 -7.44 -0.29
C PRO A 83 -12.81 -8.70 0.04
N SER A 84 -14.14 -8.61 -0.01
CA SER A 84 -15.05 -9.75 0.18
C SER A 84 -15.34 -10.51 -1.12
N ALA A 85 -14.93 -9.96 -2.26
CA ALA A 85 -15.04 -10.55 -3.59
C ALA A 85 -13.76 -10.26 -4.39
N CYS A 86 -13.46 -11.10 -5.37
CA CYS A 86 -12.30 -10.95 -6.22
C CYS A 86 -12.43 -9.67 -7.07
N PRO A 87 -11.51 -8.69 -6.99
CA PRO A 87 -11.62 -7.45 -7.75
C PRO A 87 -11.45 -7.62 -9.27
N ALA A 88 -11.11 -8.83 -9.75
CA ALA A 88 -10.93 -9.13 -11.17
C ALA A 88 -12.13 -9.85 -11.82
N CYS A 89 -12.90 -10.63 -11.05
CA CYS A 89 -14.00 -11.44 -11.59
C CYS A 89 -15.25 -11.49 -10.71
N ASP A 90 -15.28 -10.72 -9.62
CA ASP A 90 -16.33 -10.69 -8.59
C ASP A 90 -16.62 -12.04 -7.90
N GLY A 91 -15.81 -13.06 -8.17
CA GLY A 91 -15.93 -14.39 -7.57
C GLY A 91 -15.57 -14.42 -6.08
N GLN A 92 -15.94 -15.52 -5.43
CA GLN A 92 -15.65 -15.76 -4.02
C GLN A 92 -14.13 -15.77 -3.75
N VAL A 93 -13.76 -15.20 -2.62
CA VAL A 93 -12.39 -15.22 -2.09
C VAL A 93 -12.35 -15.95 -0.75
N GLU A 94 -11.28 -16.73 -0.54
CA GLU A 94 -11.07 -17.53 0.66
C GLU A 94 -9.69 -17.27 1.26
N LEU A 95 -9.58 -17.36 2.58
CA LEU A 95 -8.31 -17.28 3.29
C LEU A 95 -7.64 -18.66 3.29
N GLU A 96 -6.48 -18.75 2.65
CA GLU A 96 -5.62 -19.94 2.64
C GLU A 96 -4.30 -19.59 3.34
N GLY A 97 -4.20 -19.95 4.63
CA GLY A 97 -3.10 -19.51 5.48
C GLY A 97 -3.07 -17.99 5.62
N ALA A 98 -1.96 -17.36 5.21
CA ALA A 98 -1.79 -15.91 5.27
C ALA A 98 -2.39 -15.17 4.05
N PHE A 99 -2.82 -15.88 3.01
CA PHE A 99 -3.18 -15.27 1.72
C PHE A 99 -4.69 -15.32 1.48
N LEU A 100 -5.23 -14.24 0.91
CA LEU A 100 -6.60 -14.19 0.42
C LEU A 100 -6.57 -14.54 -1.08
N LYS A 101 -7.25 -15.61 -1.49
CA LYS A 101 -7.20 -16.15 -2.85
C LYS A 101 -8.58 -16.22 -3.49
N CYS A 102 -8.64 -16.00 -4.80
CA CYS A 102 -9.84 -16.25 -5.61
C CYS A 102 -9.99 -17.75 -5.89
N VAL A 103 -11.16 -18.32 -5.62
CA VAL A 103 -11.43 -19.74 -5.86
C VAL A 103 -12.00 -20.04 -7.25
N ASN A 104 -12.43 -19.01 -7.98
CA ASN A 104 -12.93 -19.17 -9.34
C ASN A 104 -11.81 -19.64 -10.29
N LEU A 105 -11.91 -20.87 -10.79
CA LEU A 105 -10.95 -21.49 -11.71
C LEU A 105 -10.83 -20.75 -13.05
N PHE A 106 -11.86 -20.00 -13.44
CA PHE A 106 -11.92 -19.24 -14.70
C PHE A 106 -11.59 -17.75 -14.53
N CYS A 107 -11.11 -17.34 -13.36
CA CYS A 107 -10.68 -15.96 -13.14
C CYS A 107 -9.43 -15.65 -13.97
N VAL A 108 -9.44 -14.56 -14.73
CA VAL A 108 -8.32 -14.13 -15.58
C VAL A 108 -7.06 -13.72 -14.80
N ALA A 109 -7.19 -13.46 -13.51
CA ALA A 109 -6.11 -13.01 -12.62
C ALA A 109 -5.60 -14.12 -11.69
N ARG A 110 -5.97 -15.38 -11.93
CA ARG A 110 -5.59 -16.53 -11.10
C ARG A 110 -4.22 -17.08 -11.45
#